data_AF-A0A351EQG2-F1
#
_entry.id   AF-A0A351EQG2-F1
#
_cell.length_a   1.000
_cell.length_b   1.000
_cell.length_c   1.000
_cell.angle_alpha   90.00
_cell.angle_beta   90.00
_cell.angle_gamma   90.00
#
_symmetry.space_group_name_H-M   'P 1'
#
loop_
_entity.id
_entity.type
_entity.pdbx_description
1 polymer ?
#
loop_
_entity_poly.entity_id
_entity_poly.type
_entity_poly.pdbx_seq_one_letter_code
_entity_poly.pdbx_strand_id
1 'polypeptide(L)'
;MSQYRARVHDRFASLLVVLVLLTSSCSASTQIPLRDVTAPSVAAEGDSTADSTIGAALSSEEVYREIEKSIVYVEAPDGLSSGSGFVIDGGWIVTNAHVVDRHQSMQIGRSDGSGLGLVPVHAVDWVFDLALIGPIDDLSLLPIARGESASLSLGSRVLLAGFPDEDSATPTPTLTEGIVSRRRFVAIGDYPFVQVDATIAPGQSGGALINGRGELVGISGLEFGEGEFGLAFASDPMWPRVEDMIAVGGLALPSGPPSFELTGQVGPLRNFSFTLEVEESGSVDVLVTSVADVWVDLQTLGGITVGQAADSVDPFRSRSEGDTQWYIDDLVEGGEEILATLDPGTYQVVIGGFTDTVTDVEITSVNPLRVFADVEEGQTLPPNQIVEGDFDWPRDTDQWELPLTVGQRATITADGISDTVLVVRLDDVVIA
;
A
#
# COMPACT_ATOMS: atom_id res chain seq x y z
N MET A 1 23.52 12.84 1.77
CA MET A 1 23.97 12.79 3.19
C MET A 1 23.83 11.35 3.66
N SER A 2 24.79 10.45 3.39
CA SER A 2 25.77 9.96 4.37
C SER A 2 25.57 10.45 5.82
N GLN A 3 25.45 9.48 6.73
CA GLN A 3 25.39 9.52 8.20
C GLN A 3 24.00 9.50 8.85
N TYR A 4 23.49 8.30 9.22
CA TYR A 4 23.23 7.92 10.62
C TYR A 4 22.80 6.43 10.77
N ARG A 5 23.75 5.50 10.63
CA ARG A 5 23.68 4.15 11.22
C ARG A 5 24.61 4.12 12.44
N ALA A 6 24.07 3.86 13.63
CA ALA A 6 24.66 3.03 14.70
C ALA A 6 24.05 3.36 16.07
N ARG A 7 23.37 2.39 16.69
CA ARG A 7 23.51 2.04 18.13
C ARG A 7 22.64 0.81 18.48
N VAL A 8 23.21 -0.38 18.27
CA VAL A 8 22.85 -1.58 19.05
C VAL A 8 24.13 -2.34 19.37
N HIS A 9 24.68 -2.08 20.57
CA HIS A 9 25.17 -3.11 21.49
C HIS A 9 25.68 -2.48 22.79
N ASP A 10 25.26 -3.13 23.88
CA ASP A 10 25.83 -3.20 25.23
C ASP A 10 24.95 -2.62 26.34
N ARG A 11 24.24 -3.53 27.03
CA ARG A 11 24.14 -3.53 28.48
C ARG A 11 24.16 -4.95 29.05
N PHE A 12 25.36 -5.37 29.45
CA PHE A 12 25.57 -6.41 30.45
C PHE A 12 25.01 -5.99 31.82
N ALA A 13 24.28 -6.91 32.44
CA ALA A 13 24.27 -7.29 33.85
C ALA A 13 24.21 -6.22 34.97
N SER A 14 23.12 -6.25 35.74
CA SER A 14 23.09 -6.06 37.21
C SER A 14 21.75 -6.62 37.71
N LEU A 15 21.66 -7.89 38.11
CA LEU A 15 21.80 -8.37 39.50
C LEU A 15 20.74 -7.78 40.45
N LEU A 16 19.63 -8.49 40.65
CA LEU A 16 18.89 -8.44 41.91
C LEU A 16 18.65 -9.86 42.42
N VAL A 17 19.35 -10.16 43.51
CA VAL A 17 19.18 -11.35 44.35
C VAL A 17 17.90 -11.16 45.17
N VAL A 18 16.94 -12.08 45.07
CA VAL A 18 16.00 -12.37 46.16
C VAL A 18 15.98 -13.87 46.39
N LEU A 19 16.57 -14.22 47.53
CA LEU A 19 16.62 -15.52 48.17
C LEU A 19 15.26 -15.79 48.84
N VAL A 20 14.56 -16.85 48.44
CA VAL A 20 13.60 -17.54 49.33
C VAL A 20 13.88 -19.05 49.27
N LEU A 21 14.18 -19.59 50.44
CA LEU A 21 14.58 -20.94 50.75
C LEU A 21 13.36 -21.82 51.09
N LEU A 22 13.53 -23.14 50.86
CA LEU A 22 12.86 -24.30 51.48
C LEU A 22 11.50 -24.71 50.86
N THR A 23 11.21 -25.98 50.52
CA THR A 23 11.70 -27.29 51.00
C THR A 23 11.62 -28.38 49.92
N SER A 24 12.49 -29.38 50.05
CA SER A 24 12.50 -30.64 49.32
C SER A 24 11.23 -31.46 49.52
N SER A 25 10.71 -32.07 48.45
CA SER A 25 10.04 -33.37 48.54
C SER A 25 10.20 -34.18 47.26
N CYS A 26 10.70 -35.38 47.47
CA CYS A 26 10.97 -36.45 46.52
C CYS A 26 9.64 -37.08 46.08
N SER A 27 9.49 -37.51 44.81
CA SER A 27 8.96 -38.84 44.47
C SER A 27 8.90 -39.12 42.96
N ALA A 28 9.56 -40.23 42.61
CA ALA A 28 9.19 -41.27 41.64
C ALA A 28 8.97 -40.90 40.15
N SER A 29 10.03 -41.20 39.38
CA SER A 29 10.01 -41.51 37.95
C SER A 29 9.17 -42.75 37.66
N THR A 30 8.31 -42.69 36.63
CA THR A 30 7.77 -43.85 35.94
C THR A 30 8.03 -43.67 34.44
N GLN A 31 9.02 -44.38 33.92
CA GLN A 31 9.29 -44.49 32.48
C GLN A 31 8.31 -45.49 31.86
N ILE A 32 7.62 -45.09 30.80
CA ILE A 32 6.89 -45.99 29.91
C ILE A 32 7.83 -46.32 28.73
N PRO A 33 8.17 -47.59 28.45
CA PRO A 33 8.98 -47.93 27.29
C PRO A 33 8.12 -47.98 26.03
N LEU A 34 8.48 -47.20 25.01
CA LEU A 34 7.97 -47.37 23.66
C LEU A 34 8.74 -48.50 22.96
N ARG A 35 7.98 -49.44 22.39
CA ARG A 35 8.47 -50.63 21.67
C ARG A 35 9.10 -50.25 20.33
N ASP A 36 10.27 -50.81 20.06
CA ASP A 36 10.86 -50.90 18.73
C ASP A 36 9.92 -51.68 17.78
N VAL A 37 9.45 -51.02 16.73
CA VAL A 37 8.87 -51.67 15.56
C VAL A 37 9.93 -51.62 14.46
N THR A 38 10.61 -52.74 14.28
CA THR A 38 11.45 -53.03 13.11
C THR A 38 10.53 -53.33 11.94
N ALA A 39 10.55 -52.48 10.90
CA ALA A 39 9.95 -52.78 9.61
C ALA A 39 10.91 -53.64 8.77
N PRO A 40 10.43 -54.61 7.97
CA PRO A 40 11.30 -55.51 7.24
C PRO A 40 11.86 -54.86 5.96
N SER A 41 13.13 -55.16 5.71
CA SER A 41 13.82 -54.95 4.44
C SER A 41 13.25 -55.89 3.37
N VAL A 42 12.84 -55.35 2.22
CA VAL A 42 12.71 -56.09 0.97
C VAL A 42 13.28 -55.22 -0.14
N ALA A 43 14.38 -55.70 -0.72
CA ALA A 43 14.88 -55.26 -2.01
C ALA A 43 14.61 -56.36 -3.03
N ALA A 44 14.02 -56.01 -4.17
CA ALA A 44 14.24 -56.67 -5.46
C ALA A 44 13.67 -55.79 -6.59
N GLU A 45 14.51 -55.62 -7.62
CA GLU A 45 14.33 -54.85 -8.84
C GLU A 45 13.20 -55.38 -9.75
N GLY A 46 12.68 -54.49 -10.61
CA GLY A 46 11.76 -54.84 -11.70
C GLY A 46 11.34 -53.60 -12.50
N ASP A 47 12.01 -53.38 -13.63
CA ASP A 47 11.77 -52.42 -14.70
C ASP A 47 10.34 -52.51 -15.30
N SER A 48 9.64 -51.39 -15.45
CA SER A 48 8.93 -51.04 -16.70
C SER A 48 8.34 -49.62 -16.65
N THR A 49 8.58 -48.91 -17.73
CA THR A 49 8.20 -47.54 -18.07
C THR A 49 6.70 -47.29 -18.28
N ALA A 50 6.36 -45.99 -18.17
CA ALA A 50 5.21 -45.27 -18.69
C ALA A 50 3.89 -45.34 -17.89
N ASP A 51 3.58 -44.27 -17.13
CA ASP A 51 2.51 -43.31 -17.49
C ASP A 51 2.60 -42.03 -16.63
N SER A 52 2.11 -40.90 -17.16
CA SER A 52 1.95 -39.57 -16.54
C SER A 52 3.17 -38.65 -16.45
N THR A 53 3.56 -38.05 -17.59
CA THR A 53 4.16 -36.70 -17.62
C THR A 53 3.15 -35.65 -17.16
N ILE A 54 3.06 -35.43 -15.84
CA ILE A 54 2.78 -34.10 -15.30
C ILE A 54 4.14 -33.40 -15.31
N GLY A 55 4.28 -32.29 -16.04
CA GLY A 55 5.54 -31.55 -16.11
C GLY A 55 6.09 -31.31 -14.70
N ALA A 56 7.28 -31.83 -14.42
CA ALA A 56 7.90 -31.65 -13.12
C ALA A 56 8.08 -30.14 -12.86
N ALA A 57 7.78 -29.69 -11.64
CA ALA A 57 8.02 -28.30 -11.26
C ALA A 57 9.52 -27.99 -11.42
N LEU A 58 9.81 -26.85 -12.05
CA LEU A 58 11.17 -26.35 -12.25
C LEU A 58 11.83 -26.10 -10.89
N SER A 59 13.14 -26.30 -10.81
CA SER A 59 13.93 -25.85 -9.66
C SER A 59 13.93 -24.32 -9.55
N SER A 60 14.25 -23.75 -8.39
CA SER A 60 14.32 -22.28 -8.21
C SER A 60 15.32 -21.63 -9.17
N GLU A 61 16.44 -22.32 -9.46
CA GLU A 61 17.44 -21.85 -10.41
C GLU A 61 16.91 -21.82 -11.86
N GLU A 62 16.15 -22.84 -12.26
CA GLU A 62 15.54 -22.89 -13.59
C GLU A 62 14.49 -21.79 -13.73
N VAL A 63 13.62 -21.60 -12.74
CA VAL A 63 12.65 -20.49 -12.72
C VAL A 63 13.37 -19.15 -12.82
N TYR A 64 14.41 -18.93 -12.02
CA TYR A 64 15.20 -17.69 -12.06
C TYR A 64 15.71 -17.37 -13.46
N ARG A 65 16.34 -18.35 -14.12
CA ARG A 65 16.90 -18.17 -15.47
C ARG A 65 15.83 -17.87 -16.52
N GLU A 66 14.63 -18.41 -16.36
CA GLU A 66 13.52 -18.13 -17.27
C GLU A 66 13.00 -16.70 -17.12
N ILE A 67 12.99 -16.17 -15.90
CA ILE A 67 12.30 -14.90 -15.57
C ILE A 67 13.24 -13.71 -15.35
N GLU A 68 14.56 -13.89 -15.22
CA GLU A 68 15.52 -12.80 -14.94
C GLU A 68 15.47 -11.64 -15.95
N LYS A 69 15.06 -11.92 -17.19
CA LYS A 69 14.90 -10.92 -18.27
C LYS A 69 13.50 -10.33 -18.35
N SER A 70 12.58 -10.83 -17.55
CA SER A 70 11.23 -10.30 -17.43
C SER A 70 11.10 -9.34 -16.28
N ILE A 71 11.98 -9.39 -15.28
CA ILE A 71 11.92 -8.56 -14.07
C ILE A 71 12.80 -7.32 -14.24
N VAL A 72 12.27 -6.15 -13.88
CA VAL A 72 12.92 -4.85 -14.04
C VAL A 72 12.90 -4.05 -12.73
N TYR A 73 13.96 -3.29 -12.51
CA TYR A 73 14.04 -2.32 -11.42
C TYR A 73 13.36 -1.03 -11.86
N VAL A 74 12.52 -0.46 -11.02
CA VAL A 74 11.76 0.76 -11.32
C VAL A 74 12.14 1.82 -10.30
N GLU A 75 12.61 2.97 -10.75
CA GLU A 75 13.06 4.04 -9.87
C GLU A 75 12.55 5.40 -10.37
N ALA A 76 12.10 6.24 -9.44
CA ALA A 76 11.72 7.60 -9.73
C ALA A 76 12.95 8.43 -10.18
N PRO A 77 12.77 9.44 -11.05
CA PRO A 77 13.86 10.30 -11.51
C PRO A 77 14.64 11.01 -10.37
N ASP A 78 13.97 11.27 -9.25
CA ASP A 78 14.52 11.92 -8.06
C ASP A 78 15.14 10.95 -7.05
N GLY A 79 15.01 9.64 -7.27
CA GLY A 79 15.47 8.58 -6.38
C GLY A 79 14.69 8.49 -5.05
N LEU A 80 13.52 9.11 -4.94
CA LEU A 80 12.70 9.10 -3.72
C LEU A 80 11.78 7.88 -3.61
N SER A 81 11.48 7.23 -4.74
CA SER A 81 10.69 6.02 -4.80
C SER A 81 11.37 4.99 -5.70
N SER A 82 11.39 3.73 -5.26
CA SER A 82 11.84 2.62 -6.08
C SER A 82 11.13 1.33 -5.74
N GLY A 83 11.15 0.41 -6.69
CA GLY A 83 10.50 -0.87 -6.58
C GLY A 83 10.86 -1.80 -7.73
N SER A 84 9.98 -2.75 -7.95
CA SER A 84 10.10 -3.81 -8.94
C SER A 84 8.99 -3.69 -9.98
N GLY A 85 9.22 -4.28 -11.15
CA GLY A 85 8.20 -4.46 -12.16
C GLY A 85 8.50 -5.68 -13.00
N PHE A 86 7.56 -6.04 -13.86
CA PHE A 86 7.76 -7.11 -14.83
C PHE A 86 7.22 -6.75 -16.21
N VAL A 87 7.88 -7.28 -17.23
CA VAL A 87 7.55 -7.05 -18.63
C VAL A 87 6.48 -8.03 -19.07
N ILE A 88 5.49 -7.54 -19.81
CA ILE A 88 4.41 -8.32 -20.43
C ILE A 88 4.41 -8.10 -21.95
N ASP A 89 3.55 -8.84 -22.65
CA ASP A 89 3.43 -8.77 -24.11
C ASP A 89 3.21 -7.34 -24.61
N GLY A 90 3.79 -7.02 -25.76
CA GLY A 90 3.73 -5.67 -26.34
C GLY A 90 4.75 -4.69 -25.77
N GLY A 91 5.65 -5.16 -24.89
CA GLY A 91 6.71 -4.33 -24.30
C GLY A 91 6.18 -3.44 -23.18
N TRP A 92 5.12 -3.84 -22.48
CA TRP A 92 4.63 -3.07 -21.33
C TRP A 92 5.30 -3.55 -20.06
N ILE A 93 5.51 -2.65 -19.10
CA ILE A 93 5.98 -2.98 -17.76
C ILE A 93 4.83 -2.73 -16.79
N VAL A 94 4.49 -3.74 -15.98
CA VAL A 94 3.54 -3.62 -14.88
C VAL A 94 4.32 -3.46 -13.57
N THR A 95 3.89 -2.52 -12.73
CA THR A 95 4.41 -2.27 -11.38
C THR A 95 3.25 -1.78 -10.50
N ASN A 96 3.53 -1.33 -9.27
CA ASN A 96 2.52 -0.72 -8.41
C ASN A 96 2.34 0.78 -8.68
N ALA A 97 1.13 1.28 -8.39
CA ALA A 97 0.82 2.70 -8.50
C ALA A 97 1.66 3.53 -7.53
N HIS A 98 1.81 3.07 -6.28
CA HIS A 98 2.61 3.78 -5.29
C HIS A 98 4.12 3.80 -5.60
N VAL A 99 4.62 2.87 -6.43
CA VAL A 99 6.03 2.88 -6.88
C VAL A 99 6.26 4.03 -7.86
N VAL A 100 5.32 4.26 -8.76
CA VAL A 100 5.35 5.37 -9.72
C VAL A 100 5.05 6.71 -9.04
N ASP A 101 4.14 6.68 -8.06
CA ASP A 101 3.65 7.85 -7.34
C ASP A 101 3.14 8.94 -8.32
N ARG A 102 3.65 10.18 -8.22
CA ARG A 102 3.28 11.31 -9.09
C ARG A 102 4.05 11.38 -10.42
N HIS A 103 5.01 10.49 -10.64
CA HIS A 103 5.96 10.64 -11.74
C HIS A 103 5.34 10.27 -13.08
N GLN A 104 5.54 11.11 -14.09
CA GLN A 104 5.07 10.84 -15.46
C GLN A 104 6.03 9.93 -16.25
N SER A 105 7.22 9.65 -15.70
CA SER A 105 8.21 8.78 -16.31
C SER A 105 9.10 8.18 -15.23
N MET A 106 9.53 6.95 -15.44
CA MET A 106 10.36 6.18 -14.51
C MET A 106 11.68 5.78 -15.14
N GLN A 107 12.73 5.71 -14.34
CA GLN A 107 13.98 5.06 -14.72
C GLN A 107 13.82 3.55 -14.62
N ILE A 108 14.11 2.84 -15.71
CA ILE A 108 14.02 1.38 -15.72
C ILE A 108 15.41 0.75 -15.78
N GLY A 109 15.73 -0.05 -14.76
CA GLY A 109 16.96 -0.83 -14.65
C GLY A 109 16.76 -2.29 -15.03
N ARG A 110 17.77 -2.90 -15.68
CA ARG A 110 17.79 -4.31 -16.06
C ARG A 110 18.69 -5.13 -15.14
N SER A 111 18.46 -6.44 -15.10
CA SER A 111 19.26 -7.41 -14.34
C SER A 111 20.75 -7.49 -14.76
N ASP A 112 21.11 -7.00 -15.95
CA ASP A 112 22.51 -6.90 -16.40
C ASP A 112 23.20 -5.59 -15.98
N GLY A 113 22.49 -4.74 -15.23
CA GLY A 113 22.94 -3.44 -14.76
C GLY A 113 22.84 -2.30 -15.76
N SER A 114 22.31 -2.56 -16.96
CA SER A 114 22.02 -1.50 -17.92
C SER A 114 20.65 -0.87 -17.65
N GLY A 115 20.50 0.43 -17.96
CA GLY A 115 19.22 1.14 -17.87
C GLY A 115 18.59 1.42 -19.23
N LEU A 116 17.26 1.58 -19.26
CA LEU A 116 16.51 2.10 -20.42
C LEU A 116 16.42 3.64 -20.44
N GLY A 117 16.87 4.30 -19.37
CA GLY A 117 16.61 5.72 -19.15
C GLY A 117 15.16 5.96 -18.68
N LEU A 118 14.65 7.17 -18.93
CA LEU A 118 13.29 7.56 -18.56
C LEU A 118 12.28 6.98 -19.56
N VAL A 119 11.35 6.18 -19.05
CA VAL A 119 10.25 5.56 -19.79
C VAL A 119 8.92 6.17 -19.30
N PRO A 120 8.02 6.61 -20.21
CA PRO A 120 6.74 7.19 -19.82
C PRO A 120 5.84 6.22 -19.05
N VAL A 121 5.12 6.77 -18.08
CA VAL A 121 4.01 6.09 -17.42
C VAL A 121 2.78 6.29 -18.29
N HIS A 122 2.17 5.19 -18.71
CA HIS A 122 1.00 5.19 -19.60
C HIS A 122 -0.31 5.25 -18.83
N ALA A 123 -0.39 4.52 -17.73
CA ALA A 123 -1.61 4.34 -16.97
C ALA A 123 -1.30 4.08 -15.50
N VAL A 124 -2.15 4.60 -14.62
CA VAL A 124 -2.12 4.32 -13.19
C VAL A 124 -3.55 3.99 -12.75
N ASP A 125 -3.66 2.96 -11.92
CA ASP A 125 -4.88 2.50 -11.27
C ASP A 125 -4.60 2.45 -9.76
N TRP A 126 -5.01 3.51 -9.06
CA TRP A 126 -4.81 3.66 -7.63
C TRP A 126 -5.68 2.73 -6.79
N VAL A 127 -6.81 2.26 -7.35
CA VAL A 127 -7.74 1.35 -6.67
C VAL A 127 -7.09 -0.02 -6.50
N PHE A 128 -6.45 -0.51 -7.57
CA PHE A 128 -5.80 -1.82 -7.59
C PHE A 128 -4.29 -1.76 -7.32
N ASP A 129 -3.78 -0.56 -7.05
CA ASP A 129 -2.36 -0.27 -6.89
C ASP A 129 -1.53 -0.84 -8.07
N LEU A 130 -1.96 -0.54 -9.30
CA LEU A 130 -1.28 -0.95 -10.53
C LEU A 130 -0.82 0.27 -11.32
N ALA A 131 0.35 0.18 -11.93
CA ALA A 131 0.82 1.14 -12.93
C ALA A 131 1.37 0.41 -14.15
N LEU A 132 1.19 1.04 -15.30
CA LEU A 132 1.66 0.57 -16.59
C LEU A 132 2.68 1.57 -17.15
N ILE A 133 3.89 1.10 -17.41
CA ILE A 133 5.00 1.88 -17.96
C ILE A 133 5.29 1.39 -19.39
N GLY A 134 5.61 2.31 -20.29
CA GLY A 134 5.99 2.01 -21.67
C GLY A 134 4.95 2.44 -22.71
N PRO A 135 4.85 1.74 -23.85
CA PRO A 135 5.57 0.50 -24.16
C PRO A 135 7.06 0.78 -24.43
N ILE A 136 7.90 -0.21 -24.19
CA ILE A 136 9.34 -0.21 -24.46
C ILE A 136 9.64 -1.00 -25.74
N ASP A 137 10.60 -0.53 -26.53
CA ASP A 137 11.11 -1.22 -27.72
C ASP A 137 12.48 -1.85 -27.42
N ASP A 138 12.49 -2.84 -26.53
CA ASP A 138 13.71 -3.55 -26.11
C ASP A 138 13.51 -5.06 -26.12
N LEU A 139 14.13 -5.72 -27.11
CA LEU A 139 14.08 -7.16 -27.31
C LEU A 139 14.96 -7.96 -26.33
N SER A 140 15.80 -7.29 -25.52
CA SER A 140 16.59 -7.95 -24.48
C SER A 140 15.75 -8.33 -23.25
N LEU A 141 14.66 -7.61 -23.04
CA LEU A 141 13.65 -7.92 -22.04
C LEU A 141 12.58 -8.82 -22.65
N LEU A 142 12.11 -9.80 -21.87
CA LEU A 142 11.20 -10.82 -22.34
C LEU A 142 9.88 -10.76 -21.56
N PRO A 143 8.72 -10.86 -22.23
CA PRO A 143 7.45 -10.98 -21.53
C PRO A 143 7.44 -12.17 -20.57
N ILE A 144 6.97 -11.95 -19.34
CA ILE A 144 6.73 -13.03 -18.39
C ILE A 144 5.55 -13.88 -18.84
N ALA A 145 5.64 -15.20 -18.66
CA ALA A 145 4.55 -16.11 -18.97
C ALA A 145 3.35 -15.85 -18.04
N ARG A 146 2.14 -15.74 -18.59
CA ARG A 146 0.92 -15.58 -17.80
C ARG A 146 0.54 -16.90 -17.12
N GLY A 147 0.24 -16.85 -15.83
CA GLY A 147 -0.29 -17.96 -15.04
C GLY A 147 -1.64 -17.64 -14.43
N GLU A 148 -2.36 -18.71 -14.05
CA GLU A 148 -3.67 -18.62 -13.42
C GLU A 148 -3.53 -18.74 -11.89
N SER A 149 -3.86 -17.68 -11.16
CA SER A 149 -3.79 -17.67 -9.69
C SER A 149 -4.84 -18.59 -9.06
N ALA A 150 -6.02 -18.77 -9.70
CA ALA A 150 -7.05 -19.72 -9.27
C ALA A 150 -6.56 -21.17 -9.27
N SER A 151 -5.55 -21.50 -10.08
CA SER A 151 -4.96 -22.85 -10.14
C SER A 151 -4.08 -23.19 -8.92
N LEU A 152 -3.66 -22.19 -8.14
CA LEU A 152 -2.81 -22.38 -6.97
C LEU A 152 -3.58 -23.04 -5.82
N SER A 153 -3.10 -24.17 -5.32
CA SER A 153 -3.63 -24.76 -4.09
C SER A 153 -2.94 -24.17 -2.85
N LEU A 154 -3.56 -24.25 -1.68
CA LEU A 154 -2.85 -23.98 -0.43
C LEU A 154 -1.66 -24.95 -0.32
N GLY A 155 -0.50 -24.44 0.09
CA GLY A 155 0.77 -25.18 0.10
C GLY A 155 1.45 -25.28 -1.26
N SER A 156 0.89 -24.73 -2.34
CA SER A 156 1.59 -24.63 -3.62
C SER A 156 2.84 -23.79 -3.46
N ARG A 157 3.96 -24.30 -3.98
CA ARG A 157 5.24 -23.59 -4.06
C ARG A 157 5.11 -22.35 -4.96
N VAL A 158 5.60 -21.23 -4.46
CA VAL A 158 5.66 -19.95 -5.17
C VAL A 158 7.00 -19.28 -4.93
N LEU A 159 7.43 -18.47 -5.89
CA LEU A 159 8.64 -17.68 -5.81
C LEU A 159 8.30 -16.22 -6.08
N LEU A 160 8.91 -15.30 -5.34
CA LEU A 160 8.76 -13.87 -5.54
C LEU A 160 10.08 -13.31 -6.07
N ALA A 161 10.00 -12.57 -7.17
CA ALA A 161 11.15 -11.95 -7.82
C ALA A 161 11.00 -10.43 -7.86
N GLY A 162 12.08 -9.72 -7.47
CA GLY A 162 12.14 -8.26 -7.46
C GLY A 162 13.44 -7.73 -6.84
N PHE A 163 13.49 -6.46 -6.47
CA PHE A 163 14.70 -5.72 -6.09
C PHE A 163 14.58 -5.11 -4.69
N PRO A 164 14.83 -5.88 -3.63
CA PRO A 164 14.71 -5.41 -2.26
C PRO A 164 15.90 -4.52 -1.89
N ASP A 165 15.66 -3.31 -1.38
CA ASP A 165 16.70 -2.35 -0.93
C ASP A 165 17.90 -2.24 -1.89
N GLU A 166 17.65 -2.30 -3.20
CA GLU A 166 18.72 -2.38 -4.20
C GLU A 166 19.44 -1.04 -4.34
N ASP A 167 20.71 -1.01 -3.92
CA ASP A 167 21.60 0.16 -3.99
C ASP A 167 22.77 -0.03 -4.96
N SER A 168 22.80 -1.16 -5.66
CA SER A 168 23.87 -1.54 -6.58
C SER A 168 23.78 -0.81 -7.92
N ALA A 169 24.95 -0.48 -8.48
CA ALA A 169 25.06 -0.02 -9.87
C ALA A 169 24.67 -1.12 -10.90
N THR A 170 24.55 -2.37 -10.47
CA THR A 170 24.10 -3.51 -11.27
C THR A 170 22.97 -4.22 -10.52
N PRO A 171 21.74 -3.70 -10.58
CA PRO A 171 20.59 -4.30 -9.91
C PRO A 171 20.44 -5.76 -10.32
N THR A 172 20.34 -6.67 -9.36
CA THR A 172 20.16 -8.11 -9.62
C THR A 172 18.89 -8.56 -8.92
N PRO A 173 17.92 -9.18 -9.63
CA PRO A 173 16.67 -9.58 -9.01
C PRO A 173 16.95 -10.60 -7.90
N THR A 174 16.44 -10.31 -6.72
CA THR A 174 16.38 -11.27 -5.62
C THR A 174 15.18 -12.18 -5.82
N LEU A 175 15.40 -13.47 -5.59
CA LEU A 175 14.36 -14.49 -5.61
C LEU A 175 14.15 -15.04 -4.20
N THR A 176 12.94 -14.90 -3.67
CA THR A 176 12.53 -15.55 -2.42
C THR A 176 11.54 -16.66 -2.73
N GLU A 177 11.53 -17.71 -1.92
CA GLU A 177 10.67 -18.88 -2.13
C GLU A 177 9.81 -19.11 -0.90
N GLY A 178 8.58 -19.54 -1.12
CA GLY A 178 7.62 -19.90 -0.10
C GLY A 178 6.48 -20.73 -0.66
N ILE A 179 5.36 -20.69 0.05
CA ILE A 179 4.12 -21.37 -0.30
C ILE A 179 2.95 -20.41 -0.28
N VAL A 180 1.86 -20.83 -0.92
CA VAL A 180 0.55 -20.21 -0.74
C VAL A 180 0.00 -20.60 0.62
N SER A 181 0.07 -19.67 1.57
CA SER A 181 -0.35 -19.86 2.95
C SER A 181 -1.86 -19.75 3.10
N ARG A 182 -2.49 -18.79 2.42
CA ARG A 182 -3.94 -18.55 2.49
C ARG A 182 -4.42 -17.76 1.27
N ARG A 183 -5.70 -17.89 0.92
CA ARG A 183 -6.39 -16.94 0.04
C ARG A 183 -7.06 -15.88 0.89
N ARG A 184 -6.84 -14.63 0.52
CA ARG A 184 -7.39 -13.45 1.15
C ARG A 184 -8.29 -12.78 0.13
N PHE A 185 -9.36 -12.18 0.64
CA PHE A 185 -10.15 -11.24 -0.13
C PHE A 185 -10.11 -9.95 0.67
N VAL A 186 -9.88 -8.86 -0.04
CA VAL A 186 -10.22 -7.54 0.44
C VAL A 186 -11.70 -7.35 0.12
N ALA A 187 -12.49 -7.01 1.14
CA ALA A 187 -13.94 -7.19 1.10
C ALA A 187 -14.68 -6.16 0.25
N ILE A 188 -14.16 -4.93 0.14
CA ILE A 188 -14.64 -3.98 -0.87
C ILE A 188 -14.09 -4.41 -2.23
N GLY A 189 -14.99 -4.77 -3.13
CA GLY A 189 -14.67 -5.18 -4.50
C GLY A 189 -14.25 -6.65 -4.69
N ASP A 190 -14.31 -7.48 -3.65
CA ASP A 190 -13.95 -8.91 -3.70
C ASP A 190 -12.53 -9.17 -4.25
N TYR A 191 -11.57 -8.27 -3.96
CA TYR A 191 -10.23 -8.33 -4.56
C TYR A 191 -9.44 -9.52 -4.00
N PRO A 192 -9.06 -10.49 -4.84
CA PRO A 192 -8.38 -11.67 -4.34
C PRO A 192 -6.87 -11.41 -4.21
N PHE A 193 -6.36 -11.70 -3.03
CA PHE A 193 -4.94 -11.71 -2.71
C PHE A 193 -4.47 -13.12 -2.38
N VAL A 194 -3.24 -13.42 -2.79
CA VAL A 194 -2.52 -14.63 -2.42
C VAL A 194 -1.62 -14.28 -1.24
N GLN A 195 -1.93 -14.82 -0.06
CA GLN A 195 -1.02 -14.73 1.08
C GLN A 195 0.08 -15.77 0.94
N VAL A 196 1.32 -15.33 1.08
CA VAL A 196 2.52 -16.15 0.97
C VAL A 196 3.42 -16.00 2.19
N ASP A 197 4.25 -17.00 2.46
CA ASP A 197 5.34 -16.91 3.45
C ASP A 197 6.71 -16.67 2.78
N ALA A 198 6.74 -16.44 1.47
CA ALA A 198 7.89 -15.89 0.79
C ALA A 198 8.17 -14.48 1.34
N THR A 199 9.44 -14.19 1.66
CA THR A 199 9.83 -12.89 2.21
C THR A 199 9.54 -11.77 1.20
N ILE A 200 8.73 -10.81 1.64
CA ILE A 200 8.56 -9.50 1.00
C ILE A 200 9.38 -8.51 1.83
N ALA A 201 10.14 -7.65 1.16
CA ALA A 201 10.95 -6.61 1.79
C ALA A 201 10.76 -5.30 1.01
N PRO A 202 11.07 -4.13 1.62
CA PRO A 202 11.04 -2.85 0.91
C PRO A 202 11.79 -2.94 -0.43
N GLY A 203 11.19 -2.40 -1.51
CA GLY A 203 11.68 -2.52 -2.89
C GLY A 203 11.12 -3.72 -3.69
N GLN A 204 10.48 -4.69 -3.03
CA GLN A 204 9.76 -5.79 -3.71
C GLN A 204 8.36 -5.39 -4.21
N SER A 205 7.84 -4.20 -3.88
CA SER A 205 6.58 -3.71 -4.43
C SER A 205 6.64 -3.69 -5.96
N GLY A 206 5.63 -4.28 -6.60
CA GLY A 206 5.53 -4.46 -8.05
C GLY A 206 6.25 -5.71 -8.57
N GLY A 207 6.84 -6.50 -7.68
CA GLY A 207 7.54 -7.74 -7.98
C GLY A 207 6.61 -8.86 -8.46
N ALA A 208 7.16 -9.81 -9.20
CA ALA A 208 6.41 -10.91 -9.78
C ALA A 208 6.32 -12.08 -8.80
N LEU A 209 5.10 -12.48 -8.42
CA LEU A 209 4.84 -13.75 -7.76
C LEU A 209 4.63 -14.83 -8.83
N ILE A 210 5.41 -15.90 -8.76
CA ILE A 210 5.59 -16.89 -9.83
C ILE A 210 5.35 -18.29 -9.26
N ASN A 211 4.69 -19.14 -10.04
CA ASN A 211 4.50 -20.55 -9.66
C ASN A 211 5.72 -21.41 -10.04
N GLY A 212 5.71 -22.69 -9.65
CA GLY A 212 6.80 -23.63 -9.97
C GLY A 212 7.00 -23.95 -11.47
N ARG A 213 6.22 -23.36 -12.37
CA ARG A 213 6.38 -23.46 -13.83
C ARG A 213 6.95 -22.19 -14.48
N GLY A 214 7.31 -21.17 -13.69
CA GLY A 214 7.80 -19.91 -14.23
C GLY A 214 6.69 -18.94 -14.68
N GLU A 215 5.42 -19.23 -14.35
CA GLU A 215 4.28 -18.40 -14.76
C GLU A 215 3.88 -17.41 -13.65
N LEU A 216 3.57 -16.18 -14.04
CA LEU A 216 3.09 -15.11 -13.15
C LEU A 216 1.71 -15.44 -12.59
N VAL A 217 1.60 -15.49 -11.27
CA VAL A 217 0.36 -15.78 -10.52
C VAL A 217 -0.05 -14.65 -9.57
N GLY A 218 0.74 -13.57 -9.50
CA GLY A 218 0.36 -12.35 -8.80
C GLY A 218 1.45 -11.29 -8.82
N ILE A 219 1.14 -10.13 -8.26
CA ILE A 219 2.04 -8.98 -8.10
C ILE A 219 2.12 -8.62 -6.62
N SER A 220 3.33 -8.51 -6.06
CA SER A 220 3.51 -8.03 -4.68
C SER A 220 3.20 -6.54 -4.59
N GLY A 221 2.66 -6.09 -3.45
CA GLY A 221 2.38 -4.66 -3.27
C GLY A 221 2.04 -4.24 -1.84
N LEU A 222 1.59 -5.18 -1.00
CA LEU A 222 1.21 -4.87 0.38
C LEU A 222 1.81 -5.88 1.37
N GLU A 223 2.32 -5.36 2.48
CA GLU A 223 2.65 -6.13 3.69
C GLU A 223 1.63 -5.73 4.77
N PHE A 224 0.96 -6.71 5.40
CA PHE A 224 -0.01 -6.46 6.46
C PHE A 224 0.49 -7.05 7.79
N GLY A 225 0.27 -6.32 8.89
CA GLY A 225 0.76 -6.68 10.22
C GLY A 225 2.22 -6.27 10.44
N GLU A 226 2.78 -6.58 11.62
CA GLU A 226 4.20 -6.30 11.97
C GLU A 226 5.21 -7.17 11.16
N GLY A 227 4.99 -7.32 9.86
CA GLY A 227 5.83 -8.07 8.92
C GLY A 227 5.72 -9.60 9.01
N GLU A 228 4.55 -10.13 9.36
CA GLU A 228 4.37 -11.58 9.59
C GLU A 228 4.08 -12.39 8.31
N PHE A 229 3.55 -11.76 7.25
CA PHE A 229 3.27 -12.44 5.97
C PHE A 229 3.18 -11.47 4.79
N GLY A 230 3.47 -11.98 3.58
CA GLY A 230 3.35 -11.22 2.35
C GLY A 230 1.99 -11.39 1.67
N LEU A 231 1.48 -10.31 1.04
CA LEU A 231 0.35 -10.37 0.12
C LEU A 231 0.76 -10.00 -1.30
N ALA A 232 0.26 -10.79 -2.25
CA ALA A 232 0.32 -10.47 -3.66
C ALA A 232 -1.10 -10.38 -4.24
N PHE A 233 -1.39 -9.32 -5.01
CA PHE A 233 -2.63 -9.24 -5.76
C PHE A 233 -2.63 -10.33 -6.84
N ALA A 234 -3.72 -11.09 -6.93
CA ALA A 234 -3.75 -12.29 -7.75
C ALA A 234 -3.77 -11.96 -9.25
N SER A 235 -3.14 -12.80 -10.09
CA SER A 235 -3.03 -12.52 -11.55
C SER A 235 -4.37 -12.51 -12.29
N ASP A 236 -5.30 -13.42 -11.96
CA ASP A 236 -6.58 -13.57 -12.65
C ASP A 236 -7.43 -12.28 -12.72
N PRO A 237 -7.69 -11.53 -11.61
CA PRO A 237 -8.37 -10.24 -11.69
C PRO A 237 -7.48 -9.11 -12.21
N MET A 238 -6.16 -9.24 -12.15
CA MET A 238 -5.19 -8.23 -12.59
C MET A 238 -5.20 -8.10 -14.11
N TRP A 239 -5.27 -9.22 -14.85
CA TRP A 239 -5.15 -9.21 -16.31
C TRP A 239 -6.21 -8.36 -17.03
N PRO A 240 -7.51 -8.48 -16.72
CA PRO A 240 -8.51 -7.59 -17.32
C PRO A 240 -8.23 -6.10 -17.06
N ARG A 241 -7.75 -5.75 -15.85
CA ARG A 241 -7.40 -4.36 -15.50
C ARG A 241 -6.21 -3.86 -16.31
N VAL A 242 -5.17 -4.66 -16.43
CA VAL A 242 -4.00 -4.33 -17.27
C VAL A 242 -4.39 -4.19 -18.74
N GLU A 243 -5.29 -5.04 -19.25
CA GLU A 243 -5.80 -4.96 -20.62
C GLU A 243 -6.61 -3.67 -20.86
N ASP A 244 -7.46 -3.28 -19.91
CA ASP A 244 -8.16 -2.00 -19.93
C ASP A 244 -7.16 -0.84 -19.91
N MET A 245 -6.17 -0.86 -19.02
CA MET A 245 -5.11 0.16 -18.93
C MET A 245 -4.35 0.33 -20.24
N ILE A 246 -4.06 -0.77 -20.96
CA ILE A 246 -3.43 -0.72 -22.30
C ILE A 246 -4.37 -0.09 -23.34
N ALA A 247 -5.66 -0.40 -23.28
CA ALA A 247 -6.63 -0.01 -24.30
C ALA A 247 -7.09 1.45 -24.17
N VAL A 248 -7.37 1.90 -22.95
CA VAL A 248 -7.96 3.21 -22.67
C VAL A 248 -7.01 4.18 -21.96
N GLY A 249 -5.85 3.71 -21.49
CA GLY A 249 -4.96 4.46 -20.61
C GLY A 249 -5.33 4.29 -19.13
N GLY A 250 -4.73 5.10 -18.25
CA GLY A 250 -5.04 5.05 -16.81
C GLY A 250 -6.43 5.57 -16.48
N LEU A 251 -6.89 5.30 -15.26
CA LEU A 251 -7.98 6.08 -14.69
C LEU A 251 -7.53 7.55 -14.70
N ALA A 252 -8.34 8.41 -15.36
CA ALA A 252 -8.03 9.82 -15.38
C ALA A 252 -8.03 10.32 -13.94
N LEU A 253 -6.94 11.00 -13.54
CA LEU A 253 -6.96 11.74 -12.29
C LEU A 253 -8.17 12.67 -12.31
N PRO A 254 -8.90 12.77 -11.21
CA PRO A 254 -10.08 13.58 -11.23
C PRO A 254 -9.78 15.04 -11.54
N SER A 255 -10.60 15.62 -12.43
CA SER A 255 -10.38 16.97 -12.91
C SER A 255 -11.67 17.78 -12.89
N GLY A 256 -11.56 18.97 -12.31
CA GLY A 256 -12.56 20.02 -12.36
C GLY A 256 -12.04 21.25 -13.11
N PRO A 257 -12.89 22.26 -13.34
CA PRO A 257 -12.42 23.57 -13.79
C PRO A 257 -11.39 24.10 -12.80
N PRO A 258 -10.25 24.62 -13.27
CA PRO A 258 -9.23 25.17 -12.38
C PRO A 258 -9.78 26.43 -11.70
N SER A 259 -9.54 26.55 -10.40
CA SER A 259 -9.86 27.74 -9.61
C SER A 259 -8.70 28.12 -8.71
N PHE A 260 -8.48 29.42 -8.53
CA PHE A 260 -7.52 29.96 -7.56
C PHE A 260 -8.18 30.26 -6.21
N GLU A 261 -9.52 30.29 -6.19
CA GLU A 261 -10.34 30.58 -5.03
C GLU A 261 -11.43 29.50 -4.92
N LEU A 262 -11.57 28.88 -3.77
CA LEU A 262 -12.58 27.86 -3.50
C LEU A 262 -13.23 28.10 -2.14
N THR A 263 -14.43 27.58 -1.97
CA THR A 263 -15.13 27.52 -0.69
C THR A 263 -15.55 26.09 -0.43
N GLY A 264 -15.39 25.62 0.79
CA GLY A 264 -15.73 24.26 1.18
C GLY A 264 -16.22 24.18 2.62
N GLN A 265 -16.47 22.96 3.08
CA GLN A 265 -16.89 22.68 4.45
C GLN A 265 -16.04 21.57 5.02
N VAL A 266 -15.55 21.77 6.25
CA VAL A 266 -14.78 20.76 6.99
C VAL A 266 -15.42 20.49 8.34
N GLY A 267 -15.10 19.34 8.93
CA GLY A 267 -15.63 18.95 10.24
C GLY A 267 -15.02 17.64 10.73
N PRO A 268 -15.54 17.02 11.80
CA PRO A 268 -14.81 15.96 12.52
C PRO A 268 -14.55 14.68 11.72
N LEU A 269 -15.20 14.51 10.57
CA LEU A 269 -14.98 13.42 9.59
C LEU A 269 -15.23 13.91 8.17
N ARG A 270 -15.24 15.24 7.97
CA ARG A 270 -15.45 15.83 6.66
C ARG A 270 -14.16 16.52 6.29
N ASN A 271 -13.46 15.89 5.36
CA ASN A 271 -12.29 16.48 4.75
C ASN A 271 -12.72 17.11 3.42
N PHE A 272 -12.05 18.19 3.05
CA PHE A 272 -12.25 18.83 1.77
C PHE A 272 -10.96 18.79 0.97
N SER A 273 -11.09 18.39 -0.29
CA SER A 273 -10.01 17.75 -1.01
C SER A 273 -9.94 18.24 -2.45
N PHE A 274 -8.74 18.51 -2.96
CA PHE A 274 -8.54 18.99 -4.32
C PHE A 274 -7.20 18.55 -4.90
N THR A 275 -7.15 18.49 -6.23
CA THR A 275 -5.90 18.24 -6.95
C THR A 275 -5.21 19.56 -7.29
N LEU A 276 -3.89 19.54 -7.20
CA LEU A 276 -2.98 20.64 -7.48
C LEU A 276 -1.95 20.17 -8.50
N GLU A 277 -1.88 20.84 -9.65
CA GLU A 277 -0.90 20.54 -10.70
C GLU A 277 0.26 21.53 -10.64
N VAL A 278 1.48 21.00 -10.58
CA VAL A 278 2.73 21.77 -10.62
C VAL A 278 3.43 21.44 -11.93
N GLU A 279 3.50 22.41 -12.84
CA GLU A 279 4.10 22.22 -14.17
C GLU A 279 5.64 22.30 -14.13
N GLU A 280 6.18 23.20 -13.30
CA GLU A 280 7.62 23.43 -13.12
C GLU A 280 7.93 23.51 -11.63
N SER A 281 9.13 23.07 -11.20
CA SER A 281 9.52 23.13 -9.79
C SER A 281 9.33 24.57 -9.27
N GLY A 282 8.54 24.74 -8.23
CA GLY A 282 8.08 26.07 -7.83
C GLY A 282 7.48 26.10 -6.44
N SER A 283 7.31 27.32 -5.94
CA SER A 283 6.63 27.55 -4.67
C SER A 283 5.12 27.46 -4.86
N VAL A 284 4.51 26.62 -4.05
CA VAL A 284 3.08 26.50 -3.85
C VAL A 284 2.73 27.23 -2.56
N ASP A 285 1.65 27.98 -2.64
CA ASP A 285 1.04 28.68 -1.53
C ASP A 285 -0.45 28.34 -1.53
N VAL A 286 -0.93 27.78 -0.42
CA VAL A 286 -2.33 27.48 -0.16
C VAL A 286 -2.67 28.06 1.20
N LEU A 287 -3.55 29.05 1.19
CA LEU A 287 -4.10 29.67 2.38
C LEU A 287 -5.55 29.21 2.58
N VAL A 288 -5.86 28.71 3.76
CA VAL A 288 -7.17 28.24 4.18
C VAL A 288 -7.64 29.08 5.36
N THR A 289 -8.61 29.96 5.15
CA THR A 289 -9.19 30.77 6.21
C THR A 289 -10.42 30.09 6.80
N SER A 290 -10.47 29.97 8.12
CA SER A 290 -11.64 29.46 8.85
C SER A 290 -11.81 30.21 10.17
N VAL A 291 -13.02 30.11 10.73
CA VAL A 291 -13.32 30.57 12.10
C VAL A 291 -13.05 29.49 13.14
N ALA A 292 -12.52 28.34 12.73
CA ALA A 292 -12.28 27.22 13.61
C ALA A 292 -10.97 26.51 13.23
N ASP A 293 -10.46 25.68 14.14
CA ASP A 293 -9.17 25.01 13.98
C ASP A 293 -9.23 23.99 12.83
N VAL A 294 -8.38 24.20 11.83
CA VAL A 294 -8.24 23.33 10.69
C VAL A 294 -6.80 22.83 10.56
N TRP A 295 -6.63 21.74 9.84
CA TRP A 295 -5.35 21.28 9.35
C TRP A 295 -5.39 21.16 7.84
N VAL A 296 -4.25 21.36 7.23
CA VAL A 296 -4.04 21.26 5.80
C VAL A 296 -2.85 20.32 5.57
N ASP A 297 -3.07 19.26 4.83
CA ASP A 297 -2.03 18.38 4.34
C ASP A 297 -1.89 18.55 2.83
N LEU A 298 -0.67 18.73 2.37
CA LEU A 298 -0.29 18.63 0.97
C LEU A 298 0.43 17.29 0.79
N GLN A 299 -0.14 16.42 -0.03
CA GLN A 299 0.27 15.03 -0.18
C GLN A 299 0.55 14.68 -1.65
N THR A 300 1.37 13.66 -1.88
CA THR A 300 1.43 12.98 -3.18
C THR A 300 0.17 12.15 -3.41
N LEU A 301 -0.07 11.69 -4.64
CA LEU A 301 -1.17 10.78 -4.92
C LEU A 301 -1.00 9.40 -4.24
N GLY A 302 0.20 9.02 -3.84
CA GLY A 302 0.44 7.86 -2.96
C GLY A 302 0.12 8.10 -1.47
N GLY A 303 -0.39 9.28 -1.10
CA GLY A 303 -0.72 9.63 0.30
C GLY A 303 0.50 10.01 1.17
N ILE A 304 1.64 10.34 0.55
CA ILE A 304 2.83 10.80 1.26
C ILE A 304 2.73 12.30 1.50
N THR A 305 2.72 12.73 2.76
CA THR A 305 2.72 14.16 3.13
C THR A 305 4.04 14.82 2.72
N VAL A 306 3.96 15.83 1.83
CA VAL A 306 5.10 16.63 1.35
C VAL A 306 5.06 18.07 1.88
N GLY A 307 3.93 18.49 2.43
CA GLY A 307 3.77 19.73 3.19
C GLY A 307 2.62 19.55 4.18
N GLN A 308 2.74 20.16 5.35
CA GLN A 308 1.69 20.14 6.35
C GLN A 308 1.67 21.49 7.05
N ALA A 309 0.48 22.07 7.16
CA ALA A 309 0.19 23.15 8.09
C ALA A 309 -0.94 22.68 9.00
N ALA A 310 -0.79 22.93 10.27
CA ALA A 310 -1.87 22.75 11.23
C ALA A 310 -1.75 23.89 12.21
N ASP A 311 -2.89 24.41 12.64
CA ASP A 311 -2.93 25.18 13.87
C ASP A 311 -2.68 24.18 15.01
N SER A 312 -1.42 23.90 15.26
CA SER A 312 -1.08 23.05 16.39
C SER A 312 -1.26 23.89 17.64
N VAL A 313 -2.13 23.43 18.54
CA VAL A 313 -2.16 23.86 19.93
C VAL A 313 -0.73 24.01 20.45
N ASP A 314 -0.25 25.25 20.61
CA ASP A 314 1.18 25.52 20.85
C ASP A 314 1.60 24.98 22.22
N PRO A 315 2.43 23.92 22.31
CA PRO A 315 2.85 23.40 23.59
C PRO A 315 3.95 24.31 24.15
N PHE A 316 3.56 25.36 24.88
CA PHE A 316 4.49 26.08 25.74
C PHE A 316 5.15 25.09 26.70
N ARG A 317 6.41 24.72 26.41
CA ARG A 317 7.22 23.83 27.23
C ARG A 317 7.53 24.47 28.58
N SER A 318 6.68 24.22 29.56
CA SER A 318 7.03 24.33 30.98
C SER A 318 7.59 22.99 31.45
N ARG A 319 8.91 22.92 31.69
CA ARG A 319 9.55 21.76 32.33
C ARG A 319 9.68 22.02 33.83
N SER A 320 8.69 21.59 34.61
CA SER A 320 8.91 21.08 35.96
C SER A 320 7.73 20.21 36.41
N GLU A 321 8.07 19.12 37.10
CA GLU A 321 7.19 18.04 37.53
C GLU A 321 5.93 18.52 38.26
N GLY A 322 4.75 18.12 37.76
CA GLY A 322 3.52 18.06 38.55
C GLY A 322 2.26 18.72 38.00
N ASP A 323 2.33 19.49 36.90
CA ASP A 323 1.17 20.30 36.47
C ASP A 323 0.34 19.70 35.31
N THR A 324 -0.97 19.81 35.44
CA THR A 324 -1.96 19.69 34.37
C THR A 324 -1.57 20.60 33.20
N GLN A 325 -1.53 20.06 31.98
CA GLN A 325 -1.30 20.84 30.77
C GLN A 325 -2.40 21.90 30.62
N TRP A 326 -2.01 23.17 30.55
CA TRP A 326 -2.89 24.25 30.13
C TRP A 326 -2.56 24.54 28.67
N TYR A 327 -3.56 24.39 27.81
CA TYR A 327 -3.49 24.77 26.41
C TYR A 327 -3.83 26.26 26.30
N ILE A 328 -2.97 27.04 25.65
CA ILE A 328 -3.29 28.42 25.27
C ILE A 328 -3.63 28.32 23.79
N ASP A 329 -4.93 28.38 23.51
CA ASP A 329 -5.49 28.73 22.22
C ASP A 329 -4.92 30.10 21.82
N ASP A 330 -4.26 30.21 20.66
CA ASP A 330 -3.81 31.52 20.19
C ASP A 330 -5.07 32.34 19.91
N LEU A 331 -5.18 33.53 20.50
CA LEU A 331 -6.36 34.39 20.36
C LEU A 331 -6.48 35.02 18.97
N VAL A 332 -5.80 34.44 17.98
CA VAL A 332 -5.79 34.85 16.59
C VAL A 332 -6.56 33.79 15.79
N GLU A 333 -7.88 33.95 15.71
CA GLU A 333 -8.66 33.36 14.62
C GLU A 333 -7.99 33.78 13.29
N GLY A 334 -7.31 32.86 12.63
CA GLY A 334 -6.44 33.11 11.49
C GLY A 334 -6.42 31.91 10.55
N GLY A 335 -6.14 32.14 9.26
CA GLY A 335 -6.08 31.07 8.28
C GLY A 335 -4.78 30.26 8.35
N GLU A 336 -4.87 28.99 7.97
CA GLU A 336 -3.76 28.07 7.80
C GLU A 336 -3.06 28.27 6.46
N GLU A 337 -1.74 28.43 6.48
CA GLU A 337 -0.94 28.66 5.27
C GLU A 337 0.07 27.53 5.06
N ILE A 338 -0.01 26.85 3.92
CA ILE A 338 1.05 25.96 3.44
C ILE A 338 1.91 26.72 2.45
N LEU A 339 3.19 26.87 2.79
CA LEU A 339 4.24 27.27 1.87
C LEU A 339 5.17 26.09 1.60
N ALA A 340 5.15 25.54 0.39
CA ALA A 340 5.97 24.42 0.00
C ALA A 340 6.67 24.67 -1.34
N THR A 341 7.90 24.17 -1.50
CA THR A 341 8.54 24.11 -2.82
C THR A 341 8.39 22.69 -3.33
N LEU A 342 7.64 22.54 -4.42
CA LEU A 342 7.31 21.23 -5.00
C LEU A 342 7.99 21.06 -6.36
N ASP A 343 8.30 19.81 -6.68
CA ASP A 343 8.70 19.41 -8.03
C ASP A 343 7.49 19.19 -8.94
N PRO A 344 7.67 19.16 -10.27
CA PRO A 344 6.59 18.92 -11.20
C PRO A 344 5.83 17.65 -10.90
N GLY A 345 4.50 17.71 -10.97
CA GLY A 345 3.64 16.57 -10.70
C GLY A 345 2.25 17.00 -10.26
N THR A 346 1.41 15.99 -10.01
CA THR A 346 0.10 16.18 -9.43
C THR A 346 0.15 15.84 -7.94
N TYR A 347 -0.34 16.77 -7.14
CA TYR A 347 -0.45 16.68 -5.70
C TYR A 347 -1.90 16.76 -5.29
N GLN A 348 -2.13 16.37 -4.06
CA GLN A 348 -3.42 16.42 -3.41
C GLN A 348 -3.31 17.35 -2.22
N VAL A 349 -4.29 18.22 -2.04
CA VAL A 349 -4.42 19.00 -0.82
C VAL A 349 -5.66 18.51 -0.09
N VAL A 350 -5.47 18.22 1.18
CA VAL A 350 -6.49 17.69 2.09
C VAL A 350 -6.64 18.71 3.19
N ILE A 351 -7.86 19.17 3.42
CA ILE A 351 -8.19 20.06 4.52
C ILE A 351 -9.13 19.30 5.44
N GLY A 352 -8.83 19.24 6.74
CA GLY A 352 -9.78 18.74 7.72
C GLY A 352 -9.94 19.71 8.88
N GLY A 353 -10.98 19.49 9.69
CA GLY A 353 -11.23 20.26 10.90
C GLY A 353 -10.85 19.47 12.15
N PHE A 354 -10.33 20.13 13.18
CA PHE A 354 -10.30 19.58 14.54
C PHE A 354 -11.61 19.83 15.30
N THR A 355 -12.59 20.42 14.62
CA THR A 355 -13.88 20.85 15.16
C THR A 355 -14.83 19.70 15.38
N ASP A 356 -15.76 19.86 16.33
CA ASP A 356 -16.89 18.96 16.52
C ASP A 356 -18.10 19.31 15.62
N THR A 357 -18.08 20.49 14.99
CA THR A 357 -19.12 20.99 14.08
C THR A 357 -18.61 21.18 12.65
N VAL A 358 -19.52 21.16 11.68
CA VAL A 358 -19.21 21.56 10.30
C VAL A 358 -18.95 23.06 10.26
N THR A 359 -17.85 23.45 9.64
CA THR A 359 -17.41 24.85 9.52
C THR A 359 -17.05 25.15 8.06
N ASP A 360 -17.43 26.34 7.60
CA ASP A 360 -17.06 26.82 6.27
C ASP A 360 -15.57 27.20 6.23
N VAL A 361 -14.92 26.91 5.10
CA VAL A 361 -13.54 27.29 4.82
C VAL A 361 -13.45 28.05 3.51
N GLU A 362 -12.61 29.08 3.47
CA GLU A 362 -12.25 29.80 2.27
C GLU A 362 -10.80 29.45 1.89
N ILE A 363 -10.58 29.03 0.65
CA ILE A 363 -9.27 28.59 0.16
C ILE A 363 -8.82 29.52 -0.94
N THR A 364 -7.59 30.02 -0.84
CA THR A 364 -6.91 30.73 -1.91
C THR A 364 -5.57 30.08 -2.22
N SER A 365 -5.22 29.94 -3.48
CA SER A 365 -3.91 29.42 -3.89
C SER A 365 -3.33 30.22 -5.05
N VAL A 366 -2.00 30.29 -5.09
CA VAL A 366 -1.25 30.85 -6.23
C VAL A 366 -1.24 29.91 -7.44
N ASN A 367 -1.55 28.63 -7.22
CA ASN A 367 -1.64 27.62 -8.26
C ASN A 367 -3.10 27.19 -8.44
N PRO A 368 -3.50 26.81 -9.67
CA PRO A 368 -4.87 26.38 -9.92
C PRO A 368 -5.18 25.08 -9.17
N LEU A 369 -6.21 25.12 -8.35
CA LEU A 369 -6.80 23.99 -7.66
C LEU A 369 -7.95 23.43 -8.49
N ARG A 370 -8.14 22.12 -8.46
CA ARG A 370 -9.28 21.46 -9.11
C ARG A 370 -10.04 20.67 -8.06
N VAL A 371 -11.30 21.07 -7.85
CA VAL A 371 -12.22 20.35 -6.98
C VAL A 371 -12.46 18.97 -7.56
N PHE A 372 -12.36 17.98 -6.68
CA PHE A 372 -12.84 16.64 -6.95
C PHE A 372 -14.23 16.48 -6.33
N ALA A 373 -15.17 15.91 -7.08
CA ALA A 373 -16.46 15.52 -6.53
C ALA A 373 -16.38 14.04 -6.17
N ASP A 374 -16.38 13.74 -4.88
CA ASP A 374 -16.76 12.44 -4.35
C ASP A 374 -18.24 12.23 -4.74
N VAL A 375 -18.52 11.19 -5.52
CA VAL A 375 -19.86 10.99 -6.09
C VAL A 375 -20.78 10.27 -5.09
N GLU A 376 -20.22 9.68 -4.03
CA GLU A 376 -20.84 8.98 -2.93
C GLU A 376 -21.25 9.95 -1.82
N GLU A 377 -20.56 11.08 -1.66
CA GLU A 377 -20.80 12.05 -0.59
C GLU A 377 -22.27 12.51 -0.53
N GLY A 378 -22.93 12.17 0.58
CA GLY A 378 -24.31 12.58 0.84
C GLY A 378 -25.37 11.71 0.13
N GLN A 379 -24.98 10.59 -0.48
CA GLN A 379 -25.95 9.62 -0.97
C GLN A 379 -26.75 8.99 0.18
N THR A 380 -28.01 8.64 -0.08
CA THR A 380 -28.85 7.97 0.93
C THR A 380 -28.50 6.48 1.00
N LEU A 381 -28.24 5.94 2.20
CA LEU A 381 -28.11 4.50 2.47
C LEU A 381 -29.51 3.90 2.73
N PRO A 382 -30.13 3.20 1.77
CA PRO A 382 -31.50 2.71 1.95
C PRO A 382 -31.51 1.47 2.87
N PRO A 383 -32.58 1.26 3.66
CA PRO A 383 -32.66 0.09 4.53
C PRO A 383 -32.52 -1.23 3.78
N ASN A 384 -31.66 -2.13 4.28
CA ASN A 384 -31.37 -3.45 3.72
C ASN A 384 -30.74 -3.45 2.32
N GLN A 385 -30.04 -2.38 1.95
CA GLN A 385 -29.20 -2.34 0.76
C GLN A 385 -27.72 -2.31 1.12
N ILE A 386 -26.91 -2.83 0.21
CA ILE A 386 -25.46 -2.64 0.22
C ILE A 386 -25.22 -1.44 -0.69
N VAL A 387 -24.49 -0.46 -0.18
CA VAL A 387 -23.93 0.64 -0.97
C VAL A 387 -22.42 0.45 -0.90
N GLU A 388 -21.77 0.58 -2.04
CA GLU A 388 -20.33 0.45 -2.18
C GLU A 388 -19.75 1.87 -2.20
N GLY A 389 -18.68 2.08 -1.44
CA GLY A 389 -17.82 3.25 -1.57
C GLY A 389 -16.78 2.97 -2.63
N ASP A 390 -16.61 3.91 -3.56
CA ASP A 390 -15.57 3.81 -4.57
C ASP A 390 -14.27 4.30 -3.96
N PHE A 391 -13.24 3.45 -3.90
CA PHE A 391 -11.94 3.83 -3.34
C PHE A 391 -11.15 4.73 -4.32
N ASP A 392 -11.70 5.91 -4.59
CA ASP A 392 -11.19 6.86 -5.57
C ASP A 392 -10.14 7.83 -4.99
N TRP A 393 -9.80 7.63 -3.70
CA TRP A 393 -8.96 8.53 -2.94
C TRP A 393 -7.93 7.84 -2.00
N PRO A 394 -6.69 8.36 -1.93
CA PRO A 394 -5.75 8.06 -0.86
C PRO A 394 -6.23 8.60 0.49
N ARG A 395 -6.82 7.73 1.34
CA ARG A 395 -7.61 8.08 2.56
C ARG A 395 -9.03 8.58 2.26
N ASP A 396 -9.68 7.92 1.32
CA ASP A 396 -11.10 8.09 1.07
C ASP A 396 -11.94 7.93 2.34
N THR A 397 -12.98 8.75 2.48
CA THR A 397 -13.96 8.71 3.57
C THR A 397 -15.35 8.91 2.99
N ASP A 398 -16.03 7.81 2.74
CA ASP A 398 -17.40 7.85 2.25
C ASP A 398 -18.40 8.28 3.34
N GLN A 399 -19.38 9.11 2.94
CA GLN A 399 -20.49 9.50 3.80
C GLN A 399 -21.86 9.18 3.18
N TRP A 400 -22.71 8.50 3.95
CA TRP A 400 -24.10 8.23 3.57
C TRP A 400 -25.14 8.75 4.57
N GLU A 401 -26.27 9.24 4.06
CA GLU A 401 -27.44 9.59 4.85
C GLU A 401 -28.32 8.36 5.13
N LEU A 402 -28.51 8.03 6.42
CA LEU A 402 -29.41 6.94 6.83
C LEU A 402 -30.74 7.49 7.38
N PRO A 403 -31.85 7.44 6.61
CA PRO A 403 -33.14 7.93 7.09
C PRO A 403 -33.75 6.96 8.10
N LEU A 404 -33.86 7.39 9.36
CA LEU A 404 -34.50 6.64 10.44
C LEU A 404 -35.75 7.35 10.98
N THR A 405 -36.73 6.55 11.41
CA THR A 405 -37.90 7.04 12.16
C THR A 405 -37.78 6.71 13.63
N VAL A 406 -38.41 7.53 14.49
CA VAL A 406 -38.35 7.38 15.94
C VAL A 406 -38.72 5.97 16.38
N GLY A 407 -37.84 5.33 17.16
CA GLY A 407 -38.03 3.99 17.69
C GLY A 407 -37.56 2.85 16.77
N GLN A 408 -37.06 3.15 15.56
CA GLN A 408 -36.38 2.16 14.73
C GLN A 408 -34.98 1.84 15.25
N ARG A 409 -34.55 0.61 15.02
CA ARG A 409 -33.19 0.14 15.30
C ARG A 409 -32.50 -0.13 13.98
N ALA A 410 -31.31 0.45 13.79
CA ALA A 410 -30.44 0.15 12.67
C ALA A 410 -29.31 -0.77 13.13
N THR A 411 -28.81 -1.58 12.21
CA THR A 411 -27.54 -2.31 12.34
C THR A 411 -26.78 -2.01 11.07
N ILE A 412 -25.62 -1.37 11.22
CA ILE A 412 -24.76 -0.99 10.13
C ILE A 412 -23.53 -1.90 10.22
N THR A 413 -23.08 -2.40 9.08
CA THR A 413 -21.87 -3.20 8.97
C THR A 413 -21.07 -2.58 7.85
N ALA A 414 -19.88 -2.11 8.19
CA ALA A 414 -18.90 -1.64 7.23
C ALA A 414 -17.82 -2.72 7.11
N ASP A 415 -17.39 -2.98 5.89
CA ASP A 415 -16.31 -3.89 5.55
C ASP A 415 -15.43 -3.15 4.57
N GLY A 416 -14.11 -3.13 4.77
CA GLY A 416 -13.20 -2.24 4.05
C GLY A 416 -11.82 -2.85 3.81
N ILE A 417 -11.04 -2.20 2.96
CA ILE A 417 -9.72 -2.69 2.52
C ILE A 417 -8.62 -2.56 3.58
N SER A 418 -8.87 -1.72 4.59
CA SER A 418 -8.00 -1.41 5.72
C SER A 418 -8.82 -1.42 7.03
N ASP A 419 -8.22 -1.01 8.14
CA ASP A 419 -8.92 -0.82 9.42
C ASP A 419 -10.09 0.15 9.22
N THR A 420 -11.30 -0.41 9.06
CA THR A 420 -12.50 0.36 8.73
C THR A 420 -13.05 1.01 9.98
N VAL A 421 -13.14 2.33 9.98
CA VAL A 421 -13.75 3.11 11.06
C VAL A 421 -15.15 3.51 10.62
N LEU A 422 -16.16 2.94 11.28
CA LEU A 422 -17.55 3.37 11.11
C LEU A 422 -17.90 4.39 12.19
N VAL A 423 -18.49 5.51 11.79
CA VAL A 423 -19.01 6.52 12.72
C VAL A 423 -20.44 6.88 12.34
N VAL A 424 -21.33 6.94 13.33
CA VAL A 424 -22.73 7.34 13.13
C VAL A 424 -22.96 8.73 13.70
N ARG A 425 -23.63 9.58 12.91
CA ARG A 425 -23.97 10.95 13.29
C ARG A 425 -25.47 11.19 13.33
N LEU A 426 -25.87 12.10 14.21
CA LEU A 426 -27.19 12.73 14.21
C LEU A 426 -27.00 14.24 14.26
N ASP A 427 -27.44 14.95 13.22
CA ASP A 427 -27.28 16.41 13.08
C ASP A 427 -25.83 16.84 13.34
N ASP A 428 -24.88 16.20 12.64
CA ASP A 428 -23.42 16.38 12.73
C ASP A 428 -22.75 15.96 14.05
N VAL A 429 -23.51 15.54 15.06
CA VAL A 429 -22.98 15.04 16.33
C VAL A 429 -22.69 13.55 16.24
N VAL A 430 -21.47 13.14 16.59
CA VAL A 430 -21.09 11.73 16.70
C VAL A 430 -21.88 11.06 17.83
N ILE A 431 -22.63 10.01 17.51
CA ILE A 431 -23.47 9.26 18.45
C ILE A 431 -23.07 7.80 18.64
N ALA A 432 -22.31 7.21 17.71
CA ALA A 432 -21.81 5.84 17.81
C ALA A 432 -20.55 5.62 16.99
#